data_AF-A0A3N7H4M9-F1
#
_entry.id   AF-A0A3N7H4M9-F1
#
_cell.length_a   1.000
_cell.length_b   1.000
_cell.length_c   1.000
_cell.angle_alpha   90.00
_cell.angle_beta   90.00
_cell.angle_gamma   90.00
#
_symmetry.space_group_name_H-M   'P 1'
#
loop_
_entity.id
_entity.type
_entity.pdbx_description
1 polymer ?
#
loop_
_entity_poly.entity_id
_entity_poly.type
_entity_poly.pdbx_seq_one_letter_code
_entity_poly.pdbx_strand_id
1 'polypeptide(L)' 'MGGRPTVRGLRFPVSDILELLASGLTEAEILEQHPILEQLDIQAALLYASMKVKNTAVIYAA' A
#
# COMPACT_ATOMS: atom_id res chain seq x y z
N MET A 1 -9.70 -4.87 -12.84
CA MET A 1 -8.79 -5.23 -11.72
C MET A 1 -8.19 -6.61 -12.00
N GLY A 2 -7.16 -6.69 -12.86
CA GLY A 2 -6.59 -7.97 -13.34
C GLY A 2 -5.76 -8.73 -12.29
N GLY A 3 -6.40 -9.19 -11.22
CA GLY A 3 -5.73 -9.99 -10.17
C GLY A 3 -4.85 -9.19 -9.21
N ARG A 4 -4.93 -7.85 -9.22
CA ARG A 4 -4.16 -7.02 -8.29
C ARG A 4 -4.67 -7.21 -6.86
N PRO A 5 -3.78 -7.31 -5.86
CA PRO A 5 -4.17 -7.39 -4.46
C PRO A 5 -4.95 -6.13 -4.08
N THR A 6 -6.11 -6.32 -3.46
CA THR A 6 -6.92 -5.21 -2.95
C THR A 6 -7.12 -5.34 -1.44
N VAL A 7 -7.26 -4.20 -0.79
CA VAL A 7 -7.49 -4.14 0.65
C VAL A 7 -8.89 -4.63 0.98
N ARG A 8 -9.02 -5.61 1.91
CA ARG A 8 -10.30 -6.10 2.46
C ARG A 8 -11.41 -6.42 1.43
N GLY A 9 -11.05 -6.73 0.18
CA GLY A 9 -12.04 -6.89 -0.91
C GLY A 9 -12.70 -5.59 -1.38
N LEU A 10 -12.26 -4.44 -0.87
CA LEU A 10 -12.52 -3.14 -1.48
C LEU A 10 -11.94 -3.14 -2.89
N ARG A 11 -12.51 -2.33 -3.78
CA ARG A 11 -11.90 -2.06 -5.09
C ARG A 11 -10.77 -1.03 -4.99
N PHE A 12 -10.06 -1.04 -3.86
CA PHE A 12 -8.91 -0.19 -3.55
C PHE A 12 -7.62 -1.03 -3.64
N PRO A 13 -6.81 -0.85 -4.67
CA PRO A 13 -5.55 -1.59 -4.84
C PRO A 13 -4.54 -1.28 -3.74
N VAL A 14 -3.75 -2.29 -3.35
CA VAL A 14 -2.62 -2.09 -2.43
C VAL A 14 -1.58 -1.13 -3.03
N SER A 15 -1.39 -1.14 -4.35
CA SER A 15 -0.49 -0.20 -5.06
C SER A 15 -0.85 1.25 -4.78
N ASP A 16 -2.13 1.57 -4.79
CA ASP A 16 -2.59 2.95 -4.69
C ASP A 16 -2.30 3.53 -3.30
N ILE A 17 -2.42 2.71 -2.23
CA ILE A 17 -2.00 3.11 -0.88
C ILE A 17 -0.49 3.39 -0.85
N LEU A 18 0.31 2.53 -1.46
CA LEU A 18 1.77 2.70 -1.49
C LEU A 18 2.19 3.92 -2.32
N GLU A 19 1.48 4.22 -3.41
CA GLU A 19 1.70 5.42 -4.24
C GLU A 19 1.36 6.71 -3.47
N LEU A 20 0.25 6.73 -2.73
CA LEU A 20 -0.10 7.86 -1.87
C LEU A 20 0.98 8.12 -0.81
N LEU A 21 1.41 7.07 -0.11
CA LEU A 21 2.52 7.16 0.85
C LEU A 21 3.82 7.63 0.19
N ALA A 22 4.16 7.09 -0.99
CA ALA A 22 5.37 7.47 -1.73
C ALA A 22 5.35 8.91 -2.23
N SER A 23 4.15 9.48 -2.47
CA SER A 23 3.98 10.89 -2.82
C SER A 23 4.13 11.85 -1.64
N GLY A 24 4.31 11.31 -0.42
CA GLY A 24 4.57 12.09 0.79
C GLY A 24 3.35 12.33 1.66
N LEU A 25 2.18 11.76 1.33
CA LEU A 25 1.02 11.84 2.22
C LEU A 25 1.24 11.02 3.48
N THR A 26 0.79 11.57 4.61
CA THR A 26 0.73 10.87 5.89
C THR A 26 -0.45 9.92 5.94
N GLU A 27 -0.40 8.92 6.84
CA GLU A 27 -1.52 7.99 7.05
C GLU A 27 -2.82 8.73 7.40
N ALA A 28 -2.73 9.80 8.20
CA ALA A 28 -3.87 10.59 8.62
C ALA A 28 -4.55 11.30 7.43
N GLU A 29 -3.76 11.91 6.53
CA GLU A 29 -4.26 12.56 5.33
C GLU A 29 -4.90 11.55 4.36
N ILE A 30 -4.32 10.35 4.25
CA ILE A 30 -4.89 9.27 3.43
C ILE A 30 -6.26 8.84 3.98
N LEU A 31 -6.39 8.69 5.30
CA LEU A 31 -7.66 8.31 5.94
C LEU A 31 -8.71 9.43 5.85
N GLU A 32 -8.30 10.70 5.89
CA GLU A 32 -9.18 11.84 5.68
C GLU A 32 -9.71 11.90 4.23
N GLN A 33 -8.83 11.71 3.23
CA GLN A 33 -9.20 11.70 1.81
C GLN A 33 -9.97 10.44 1.41
N HIS A 34 -9.73 9.32 2.10
CA HIS A 34 -10.37 8.04 1.85
C HIS A 34 -10.98 7.47 3.15
N PRO A 35 -12.14 7.97 3.61
CA PRO A 35 -12.78 7.53 4.85
C PRO A 35 -13.22 6.06 4.87
N ILE A 36 -13.16 5.39 3.72
CA ILE A 36 -13.42 3.94 3.59
C ILE A 36 -12.24 3.09 4.08
N LEU A 37 -11.05 3.69 4.19
CA LEU A 37 -9.85 3.02 4.67
C LEU A 37 -9.78 3.11 6.19
N GLU A 38 -9.18 2.09 6.78
CA GLU A 38 -8.83 2.06 8.20
C GLU A 38 -7.30 2.06 8.34
N GLN A 39 -6.79 2.46 9.50
CA GLN A 39 -5.34 2.47 9.72
C GLN A 39 -4.71 1.08 9.51
N LEU A 40 -5.43 0.01 9.86
CA LEU A 40 -5.00 -1.38 9.63
C LEU A 40 -4.85 -1.72 8.14
N ASP A 41 -5.58 -1.04 7.25
CA ASP A 41 -5.46 -1.24 5.81
C ASP A 41 -4.13 -0.74 5.27
N ILE A 42 -3.67 0.41 5.79
CA ILE A 42 -2.38 0.99 5.43
C ILE A 42 -1.25 0.09 5.94
N GLN A 43 -1.36 -0.39 7.17
CA GLN A 43 -0.40 -1.34 7.74
C GLN A 43 -0.36 -2.66 6.95
N ALA A 44 -1.52 -3.19 6.55
CA ALA A 44 -1.60 -4.39 5.73
C ALA A 44 -0.96 -4.20 4.34
N ALA A 45 -1.15 -3.03 3.73
CA ALA A 45 -0.51 -2.67 2.46
C ALA A 45 1.03 -2.62 2.57
N LEU A 46 1.55 -1.99 3.62
CA LEU A 46 2.99 -1.95 3.91
C LEU A 46 3.56 -3.35 4.19
N LEU A 47 2.85 -4.17 4.96
CA LEU A 47 3.25 -5.55 5.22
C LEU A 47 3.26 -6.38 3.94
N TYR A 48 2.25 -6.24 3.09
CA TYR A 48 2.21 -6.89 1.78
C TYR A 48 3.42 -6.50 0.93
N ALA A 49 3.74 -5.20 0.86
CA ALA A 49 4.92 -4.71 0.15
C ALA A 49 6.22 -5.31 0.71
N SER A 50 6.38 -5.30 2.03
CA SER A 50 7.53 -5.89 2.73
C SER A 50 7.68 -7.37 2.40
N MET A 51 6.61 -8.16 2.42
CA MET A 51 6.65 -9.58 2.04
C MET A 51 7.07 -9.79 0.58
N LYS A 52 6.63 -8.92 -0.34
CA LYS A 52 7.02 -8.99 -1.76
C LYS A 52 8.49 -8.63 -1.98
N VAL A 53 8.98 -7.61 -1.29
CA VAL A 53 10.38 -7.20 -1.36
C VAL A 53 11.29 -8.22 -0.65
N LYS A 54 10.87 -8.81 0.46
CA LYS A 54 11.67 -9.82 1.18
C LYS A 54 11.99 -11.06 0.35
N ASN A 55 11.13 -11.39 -0.61
CA ASN A 55 11.36 -12.45 -1.59
C ASN A 55 12.13 -11.97 -2.84
N THR A 56 12.60 -10.72 -2.86
CA THR A 56 13.24 -10.08 -4.01
C THR A 56 14.58 -9.49 -3.57
N ALA A 57 15.70 -10.01 -4.08
CA ALA A 57 16.99 -9.36 -3.87
C ALA A 57 17.01 -8.02 -4.64
N VAL A 58 17.00 -6.90 -3.93
CA VAL A 58 17.21 -5.58 -4.54
C VAL A 58 18.71 -5.31 -4.54
N ILE A 59 19.34 -5.45 -5.70
CA ILE A 59 20.74 -5.03 -5.91
C ILE A 59 20.70 -3.58 -6.38
N TYR A 60 21.16 -2.65 -5.55
CA TYR A 60 21.45 -1.30 -6.01
C TYR A 60 22.85 -1.31 -6.65
N ALA A 61 22.93 -1.05 -7.96
CA ALA A 61 24.19 -0.67 -8.61
C ALA A 61 24.38 0.84 -8.43
N ALA A 62 25.54 1.21 -7.89
CA ALA A 62 25.98 2.59 -7.76
C ALA A 62 26.42 3.17 -9.11
#